data_AF-A0A957S8H3-F1
#
_entry.id   AF-A0A957S8H3-F1
#
_cell.length_a   1.000
_cell.length_b   1.000
_cell.length_c   1.000
_cell.angle_alpha   90.00
_cell.angle_beta   90.00
_cell.angle_gamma   90.00
#
_symmetry.space_group_name_H-M   'P 1'
#
loop_
_entity.id
_entity.type
_entity.pdbx_description
1 polymer ?
#
loop_
_entity_poly.entity_id
_entity_poly.type
_entity_poly.pdbx_seq_one_letter_code
_entity_poly.pdbx_strand_id
1 'polypeptide(L)'
;MQTLVDNDHKAISPFDEHPGFIQFPVMTLPLYKQWQTWLDNNDNEGFGIARFLDNGSDQPGLARFSFSSIDMLFAFADDIQVGELDNTNGDSWPLEVLVWAGDAAEEWLNSQVSFRRYQRRSVAVSESGKGQEVTVGAVDDSPVE
;
A
#
# COMPACT_ATOMS: atom_id res chain seq x y z
N MET A 1 -13.30 2.91 10.33
CA MET A 1 -12.17 3.58 9.66
C MET A 1 -12.53 3.65 8.20
N GLN A 2 -12.58 4.84 7.63
CA GLN A 2 -12.84 5.03 6.20
C GLN A 2 -11.57 4.66 5.44
N THR A 3 -11.71 3.91 4.35
CA THR A 3 -10.62 3.58 3.43
C THR A 3 -10.19 4.84 2.68
N LEU A 4 -8.92 5.22 2.77
CA LEU A 4 -8.33 6.37 2.08
C LEU A 4 -7.85 6.01 0.67
N VAL A 5 -7.39 4.76 0.48
CA VAL A 5 -6.86 4.27 -0.80
C VAL A 5 -7.86 3.28 -1.39
N ASP A 6 -8.41 3.61 -2.56
CA ASP A 6 -9.38 2.75 -3.22
C ASP A 6 -8.75 1.47 -3.82
N ASN A 7 -9.60 0.63 -4.42
CA ASN A 7 -9.17 -0.62 -5.05
C ASN A 7 -8.27 -0.41 -6.28
N ASP A 8 -8.28 0.80 -6.86
CA ASP A 8 -7.43 1.18 -7.98
C ASP A 8 -6.11 1.81 -7.49
N HIS A 9 -5.80 1.65 -6.19
CA HIS A 9 -4.61 2.19 -5.53
C HIS A 9 -4.54 3.72 -5.59
N LYS A 10 -5.69 4.38 -5.59
CA LYS A 10 -5.80 5.84 -5.68
C LYS A 10 -6.34 6.42 -4.38
N ALA A 11 -5.70 7.46 -3.89
CA ALA A 11 -6.21 8.30 -2.81
C ALA A 11 -6.67 9.65 -3.37
N ILE A 12 -7.86 10.10 -3.02
CA ILE A 12 -8.41 11.41 -3.45
C ILE A 12 -8.25 12.40 -2.30
N SER A 13 -7.78 13.60 -2.61
CA SER A 13 -7.66 14.67 -1.62
C SER A 13 -9.03 15.00 -1.02
N PRO A 14 -9.17 15.03 0.31
CA PRO A 14 -10.41 15.40 0.97
C PRO A 14 -10.59 16.92 1.11
N PHE A 15 -9.61 17.72 0.67
CA PHE A 15 -9.57 19.16 0.87
C PHE A 15 -10.04 19.90 -0.39
N ASP A 16 -11.10 20.71 -0.27
CA ASP A 16 -11.67 21.46 -1.39
C ASP A 16 -10.69 22.54 -1.92
N GLU A 17 -9.87 23.12 -1.05
CA GLU A 17 -8.81 24.07 -1.37
C GLU A 17 -7.59 23.43 -2.04
N HIS A 18 -7.41 22.13 -1.91
CA HIS A 18 -6.29 21.37 -2.46
C HIS A 18 -6.80 20.13 -3.21
N PRO A 19 -7.60 20.29 -4.28
CA PRO A 19 -8.21 19.16 -4.98
C PRO A 19 -7.15 18.34 -5.70
N GLY A 20 -7.31 17.02 -5.76
CA GLY A 20 -6.34 16.17 -6.45
C GLY A 20 -6.35 14.72 -6.00
N PHE A 21 -5.27 14.01 -6.33
CA PHE A 21 -5.08 12.61 -6.01
C PHE A 21 -3.61 12.23 -5.84
N ILE A 22 -3.41 11.09 -5.20
CA ILE A 22 -2.17 10.31 -5.21
C ILE A 22 -2.47 8.98 -5.87
N GLN A 23 -1.68 8.59 -6.86
CA GLN A 23 -1.74 7.28 -7.49
C GLN A 23 -0.54 6.46 -7.02
N PHE A 24 -0.83 5.33 -6.38
CA PHE A 24 0.20 4.38 -5.99
C PHE A 24 0.30 3.23 -7.01
N PRO A 25 1.49 2.63 -7.15
CA PRO A 25 1.68 1.46 -7.99
C PRO A 25 1.11 0.20 -7.35
N VAL A 26 0.88 -0.79 -8.21
CA VAL A 26 0.65 -2.18 -7.78
C VAL A 26 1.96 -2.77 -7.26
N MET A 27 1.93 -3.40 -6.08
CA MET A 27 3.11 -4.00 -5.48
C MET A 27 3.55 -5.28 -6.23
N THR A 28 4.58 -5.16 -7.04
CA THR A 28 5.26 -6.29 -7.71
C THR A 28 6.47 -6.78 -6.91
N LEU A 29 6.98 -7.98 -7.20
CA LEU A 29 8.20 -8.48 -6.53
C LEU A 29 9.44 -7.59 -6.75
N PRO A 30 9.71 -7.06 -7.96
CA PRO A 30 10.79 -6.09 -8.15
C PRO A 30 10.61 -4.82 -7.32
N LEU A 31 9.41 -4.23 -7.34
CA LEU A 31 9.09 -3.02 -6.57
C LEU A 31 9.23 -3.25 -5.07
N TYR A 32 8.76 -4.41 -4.59
CA TYR A 32 8.93 -4.83 -3.21
C TYR A 32 10.40 -4.87 -2.79
N LYS A 33 11.29 -5.40 -3.64
CA LYS A 33 12.74 -5.43 -3.34
C LYS A 33 13.32 -4.02 -3.28
N GLN A 34 12.93 -3.15 -4.21
CA GLN A 34 13.35 -1.74 -4.20
C GLN A 34 12.88 -1.05 -2.92
N TRP A 35 11.65 -1.29 -2.50
CA TRP A 35 11.09 -0.78 -1.25
C TRP A 35 11.82 -1.30 -0.01
N GLN A 36 12.12 -2.60 0.07
CA GLN A 36 12.93 -3.13 1.18
C GLN A 36 14.32 -2.49 1.22
N THR A 37 14.98 -2.35 0.07
CA THR A 37 16.27 -1.64 0.00
C THR A 37 16.15 -0.17 0.39
N TRP A 38 15.04 0.50 0.05
CA TRP A 38 14.78 1.86 0.49
C TRP A 38 14.66 1.94 2.02
N LEU A 39 13.90 1.03 2.65
CA LEU A 39 13.78 0.96 4.11
C LEU A 39 15.13 0.71 4.80
N ASP A 40 15.95 -0.20 4.26
CA ASP A 40 17.27 -0.51 4.82
C ASP A 40 18.23 0.69 4.75
N ASN A 41 18.02 1.61 3.79
CA ASN A 41 18.88 2.75 3.54
C ASN A 41 18.38 4.07 4.15
N ASN A 42 17.10 4.17 4.47
CA ASN A 42 16.47 5.38 4.99
C ASN A 42 15.95 5.13 6.41
N ASP A 43 16.84 5.32 7.37
CA ASP A 43 16.51 5.31 8.80
C ASP A 43 16.02 6.71 9.23
N ASN A 44 14.92 7.16 8.62
CA ASN A 44 14.35 8.47 8.92
C ASN A 44 13.37 8.33 10.08
N GLU A 45 13.86 8.47 11.32
CA GLU A 45 13.01 8.62 12.48
C GLU A 45 12.53 10.08 12.61
N GLY A 46 11.28 10.34 12.25
CA GLY A 46 10.67 11.66 12.41
C GLY A 46 9.15 11.61 12.31
N PHE A 47 8.47 12.36 13.19
CA PHE A 47 7.01 12.48 13.16
C PHE A 47 6.56 13.94 13.24
N GLY A 48 5.46 14.25 12.55
CA GLY A 48 4.73 15.50 12.66
C GLY A 48 3.40 15.31 13.41
N ILE A 49 2.82 16.41 13.89
CA ILE A 49 1.49 16.41 14.52
C ILE A 49 0.66 17.55 13.93
N ALA A 50 -0.48 17.23 13.31
CA ALA A 50 -1.45 18.22 12.88
C ALA A 50 -2.66 18.27 13.81
N ARG A 51 -3.29 19.43 13.85
CA ARG A 51 -4.50 19.68 14.61
C ARG A 51 -5.67 19.89 13.64
N PHE A 52 -6.67 19.03 13.73
CA PHE A 52 -7.90 19.12 12.94
C PHE A 52 -9.00 19.75 13.77
N LEU A 53 -9.70 20.72 13.20
CA LEU A 53 -11.00 21.13 13.71
C LEU A 53 -12.01 20.12 13.16
N ASP A 54 -12.36 19.13 13.97
CA ASP A 54 -13.44 18.22 13.57
C ASP A 54 -14.75 19.01 13.59
N ASN A 55 -15.45 19.05 12.47
CA ASN A 55 -16.69 19.82 12.28
C ASN A 55 -17.81 19.20 13.13
N GLY A 56 -17.82 19.50 14.43
CA GLY A 56 -18.82 18.98 15.37
C GLY A 56 -18.30 18.64 16.77
N SER A 57 -17.00 18.78 17.04
CA SER A 57 -16.48 18.66 18.40
C SER A 57 -15.77 19.93 18.86
N ASP A 58 -16.02 20.33 20.11
CA ASP A 58 -15.37 21.49 20.75
C ASP A 58 -13.88 21.24 21.05
N GLN A 59 -13.38 20.04 20.75
CA GLN A 59 -11.99 19.67 20.95
C GLN A 59 -11.34 19.32 19.62
N PRO A 60 -10.30 20.06 19.22
CA PRO A 60 -9.61 19.73 17.99
C PRO A 60 -8.92 18.36 18.13
N GLY A 61 -9.14 17.50 17.14
CA GLY A 61 -8.44 16.22 17.02
C GLY A 61 -6.96 16.46 16.72
N LEU A 62 -6.11 15.57 17.23
CA LEU A 62 -4.69 15.54 16.87
C LEU A 62 -4.44 14.29 16.04
N ALA A 63 -3.91 14.45 14.83
CA ALA A 63 -3.37 13.32 14.08
C ALA A 63 -1.84 13.42 14.05
N ARG A 64 -1.20 12.25 14.13
CA ARG A 64 0.25 12.10 14.01
C ARG A 64 0.51 11.42 12.69
N PHE A 65 1.56 11.84 12.00
CA PHE A 65 2.01 11.21 10.77
C PHE A 65 3.53 11.04 10.80
N SER A 66 4.03 10.03 10.09
CA SER A 66 5.46 9.80 9.94
C SER A 66 6.01 10.54 8.72
N PHE A 67 7.13 11.24 8.88
CA PHE A 67 7.83 11.85 7.75
C PHE A 67 8.39 10.77 6.81
N SER A 68 8.75 9.60 7.32
CA SER A 68 9.16 8.47 6.48
C SER A 68 8.03 7.99 5.55
N SER A 69 6.76 8.11 5.98
CA SER A 69 5.61 7.78 5.14
C SER A 69 5.44 8.78 3.98
N ILE A 70 5.81 10.04 4.21
CA ILE A 70 5.87 11.09 3.17
C ILE A 70 7.03 10.85 2.22
N ASP A 71 8.22 10.53 2.73
CA ASP A 71 9.36 10.20 1.87
C ASP A 71 9.06 8.95 1.01
N MET A 72 8.38 7.97 1.59
CA MET A 72 7.93 6.77 0.88
C MET A 72 6.95 7.11 -0.24
N LEU A 73 6.02 8.04 0.00
CA LEU A 73 5.11 8.55 -1.02
C LEU A 73 5.90 9.06 -2.24
N PHE A 74 6.86 9.98 -2.04
CA PHE A 74 7.64 10.54 -3.15
C PHE A 74 8.57 9.53 -3.82
N ALA A 75 9.01 8.50 -3.09
CA ALA A 75 9.86 7.46 -3.63
C ALA A 75 9.11 6.46 -4.53
N PHE A 76 7.81 6.23 -4.27
CA PHE A 76 7.08 5.11 -4.86
C PHE A 76 5.77 5.45 -5.56
N ALA A 77 5.17 6.62 -5.35
CA ALA A 77 3.96 6.98 -6.08
C ALA A 77 4.22 7.05 -7.60
N ASP A 78 3.23 6.59 -8.38
CA ASP A 78 3.27 6.72 -9.84
C ASP A 78 2.97 8.16 -10.25
N ASP A 79 2.04 8.81 -9.55
CA ASP A 79 1.64 10.19 -9.80
C ASP A 79 1.14 10.86 -8.52
N ILE A 80 1.41 12.16 -8.41
CA ILE A 80 1.03 13.01 -7.30
C ILE A 80 0.53 14.33 -7.89
N GLN A 81 -0.76 14.60 -7.70
CA GLN A 81 -1.40 15.85 -8.11
C GLN A 81 -2.22 16.39 -6.94
N VAL A 82 -1.79 17.48 -6.31
CA VAL A 82 -2.51 18.05 -5.17
C VAL A 82 -2.57 19.56 -5.32
N GLY A 83 -3.66 20.06 -5.91
CA GLY A 83 -3.83 21.47 -6.23
C GLY A 83 -2.64 22.03 -7.03
N GLU A 84 -2.15 23.19 -6.60
CA GLU A 84 -0.95 23.85 -7.15
C GLU A 84 0.32 23.56 -6.33
N LEU A 85 0.30 22.56 -5.45
CA LEU A 85 1.43 22.24 -4.57
C LEU A 85 2.58 21.59 -5.34
N ASP A 86 3.82 21.84 -4.90
CA ASP A 86 5.03 21.24 -5.49
C ASP A 86 5.03 19.72 -5.27
N ASN A 87 4.81 18.94 -6.31
CA ASN A 87 4.71 17.48 -6.22
C ASN A 87 6.07 16.75 -6.18
N THR A 88 7.18 17.47 -5.96
CA THR A 88 8.52 16.88 -5.89
C THR A 88 8.99 16.58 -4.46
N ASN A 89 8.48 17.29 -3.45
CA ASN A 89 8.75 17.04 -2.03
C ASN A 89 7.65 17.65 -1.15
N GLY A 90 7.52 17.14 0.08
CA GLY A 90 6.46 17.54 1.01
C GLY A 90 6.75 18.81 1.81
N ASP A 91 7.95 19.39 1.72
CA ASP A 91 8.40 20.45 2.66
C ASP A 91 7.56 21.72 2.58
N SER A 92 6.92 21.96 1.43
CA SER A 92 6.09 23.15 1.18
C SER A 92 4.59 22.90 1.32
N TRP A 93 4.17 21.66 1.55
CA TRP A 93 2.77 21.31 1.60
C TRP A 93 2.13 21.74 2.93
N PRO A 94 0.85 22.13 2.92
CA PRO A 94 0.08 22.31 4.14
C PRO A 94 0.11 21.07 5.01
N LEU A 95 0.16 21.25 6.33
CA LEU A 95 0.37 20.17 7.28
C LEU A 95 -0.76 19.12 7.25
N GLU A 96 -1.99 19.57 7.01
CA GLU A 96 -3.17 18.74 6.83
C GLU A 96 -3.08 17.85 5.58
N VAL A 97 -2.52 18.38 4.49
CA VAL A 97 -2.25 17.61 3.26
C VAL A 97 -1.16 16.59 3.51
N LEU A 98 -0.11 16.96 4.26
CA LEU A 98 0.95 16.03 4.65
C LEU A 98 0.40 14.87 5.48
N VAL A 99 -0.45 15.13 6.49
CA VAL A 99 -1.06 14.05 7.27
C VAL A 99 -1.83 13.10 6.38
N TRP A 100 -2.75 13.62 5.56
CA TRP A 100 -3.56 12.79 4.67
C TRP A 100 -2.69 11.95 3.72
N ALA A 101 -1.65 12.56 3.14
CA ALA A 101 -0.76 11.90 2.20
C ALA A 101 0.08 10.81 2.89
N GLY A 102 0.54 11.05 4.12
CA GLY A 102 1.24 10.07 4.95
C GLY A 102 0.34 8.89 5.32
N ASP A 103 -0.87 9.17 5.77
CA ASP A 103 -1.87 8.15 6.10
C ASP A 103 -2.24 7.30 4.87
N ALA A 104 -2.40 7.93 3.70
CA ALA A 104 -2.66 7.23 2.44
C ALA A 104 -1.48 6.31 2.05
N ALA A 105 -0.24 6.77 2.23
CA ALA A 105 0.95 5.97 1.95
C ALA A 105 1.05 4.75 2.90
N GLU A 106 0.75 4.94 4.19
CA GLU A 106 0.70 3.83 5.16
C GLU A 106 -0.45 2.86 4.88
N GLU A 107 -1.63 3.35 4.52
CA GLU A 107 -2.76 2.50 4.15
C GLU A 107 -2.46 1.69 2.90
N TRP A 108 -1.90 2.32 1.85
CA TRP A 108 -1.43 1.62 0.67
C TRP A 108 -0.44 0.53 1.08
N LEU A 109 0.60 0.86 1.84
CA LEU A 109 1.60 -0.11 2.27
C LEU A 109 0.98 -1.31 3.01
N ASN A 110 0.09 -1.04 3.96
CA ASN A 110 -0.59 -2.07 4.74
C ASN A 110 -1.50 -2.95 3.88
N SER A 111 -2.15 -2.37 2.87
CA SER A 111 -2.92 -3.14 1.87
C SER A 111 -2.02 -4.13 1.12
N GLN A 112 -0.76 -3.76 0.84
CA GLN A 112 0.21 -4.64 0.19
C GLN A 112 0.76 -5.73 1.13
N VAL A 113 0.85 -5.49 2.44
CA VAL A 113 1.27 -6.54 3.40
C VAL A 113 0.28 -7.71 3.42
N SER A 114 -1.00 -7.44 3.15
CA SER A 114 -2.05 -8.46 3.02
C SER A 114 -1.75 -9.46 1.91
N PHE A 115 -1.08 -9.05 0.83
CA PHE A 115 -0.57 -9.93 -0.23
C PHE A 115 0.30 -11.07 0.32
N ARG A 116 1.10 -10.81 1.39
CA ARG A 116 1.97 -11.82 2.01
C ARG A 116 1.22 -12.91 2.76
N ARG A 117 0.09 -12.58 3.42
CA ARG A 117 -0.71 -13.59 4.15
C ARG A 117 -1.45 -14.53 3.18
N TYR A 118 -1.91 -14.02 2.05
CA TYR A 118 -2.56 -14.84 1.03
C TYR A 118 -1.55 -15.68 0.22
N GLN A 119 -0.36 -15.16 -0.12
CA GLN A 119 0.67 -15.96 -0.79
C GLN A 119 1.29 -17.05 0.10
N ARG A 120 1.52 -16.81 1.41
CA ARG A 120 1.96 -17.89 2.30
C ARG A 120 0.91 -19.00 2.44
N ARG A 121 -0.38 -18.68 2.34
CA ARG A 121 -1.45 -19.70 2.38
C ARG A 121 -1.57 -20.49 1.08
N SER A 122 -1.30 -19.88 -0.09
CA SER A 122 -1.34 -20.61 -1.36
C SER A 122 -0.11 -21.49 -1.60
N VAL A 123 1.05 -21.14 -1.05
CA VAL A 123 2.27 -21.99 -1.11
C VAL A 123 2.24 -23.10 -0.03
N ALA A 124 1.55 -22.90 1.10
CA ALA A 124 1.48 -23.89 2.18
C ALA A 124 0.50 -25.07 1.95
N VAL A 125 -0.08 -25.23 0.75
CA VAL A 125 -1.01 -26.34 0.42
C VAL A 125 -0.39 -27.35 -0.57
N SER A 126 0.89 -27.24 -0.94
CA SER A 126 1.51 -28.17 -1.89
C SER A 126 2.78 -28.89 -1.41
N GLU A 127 2.96 -29.06 -0.10
CA GLU A 127 4.04 -29.92 0.42
C GLU A 127 3.56 -30.76 1.63
N SER A 128 2.61 -31.66 1.40
CA SER A 128 2.49 -32.87 2.22
C SER A 128 1.82 -33.99 1.44
N GLY A 129 2.64 -34.80 0.78
CA GLY A 129 2.17 -35.93 -0.03
C GLY A 129 3.34 -36.68 -0.66
N LYS A 130 4.17 -37.31 0.18
CA LYS A 130 5.24 -38.21 -0.25
C LYS A 130 4.67 -39.35 -1.10
N GLY A 131 5.27 -39.56 -2.27
CA GLY A 131 5.49 -40.86 -2.90
C GLY A 131 4.25 -41.64 -3.33
N GLN A 132 3.91 -41.54 -4.62
CA GLN A 132 3.39 -42.70 -5.33
C GLN A 132 3.83 -42.63 -6.80
N GLU A 133 4.67 -43.58 -7.19
CA GLU A 133 5.06 -43.84 -8.57
C GLU A 133 3.79 -44.32 -9.32
N VAL A 134 3.27 -43.50 -10.24
CA VAL A 134 2.13 -43.91 -11.07
C VAL A 134 2.68 -44.55 -12.33
N THR A 135 2.70 -45.88 -12.35
CA THR A 135 2.93 -46.67 -13.58
C THR A 135 1.72 -46.48 -14.50
N VAL A 136 1.94 -45.93 -15.70
CA VAL A 136 0.92 -45.86 -16.74
C VAL A 136 0.82 -47.22 -17.42
N GLY A 137 -0.19 -48.01 -17.05
CA GLY A 137 -0.57 -49.23 -17.77
C GLY A 137 -1.69 -48.92 -18.76
N ALA A 138 -1.41 -49.04 -20.06
CA ALA A 138 -2.44 -49.07 -21.09
C ALA A 138 -3.25 -50.37 -20.94
N VAL A 139 -4.58 -50.29 -20.88
CA VAL A 139 -5.46 -51.45 -21.05
C VAL A 139 -6.53 -51.11 -22.08
N ASP A 140 -6.25 -51.66 -23.25
CA ASP A 140 -7.08 -52.17 -24.34
C ASP A 140 -8.59 -51.98 -24.30
N ASP A 141 -9.10 -51.56 -25.45
CA ASP A 141 -10.50 -51.33 -25.81
C ASP A 141 -11.03 -52.62 -26.45
N SER A 142 -11.87 -53.37 -25.73
CA SER A 142 -12.65 -54.47 -26.32
C SER A 142 -13.99 -54.64 -25.60
N PRO A 143 -15.09 -54.83 -26.35
CA PRO A 143 -16.44 -54.86 -25.80
C PRO A 143 -16.77 -56.25 -25.24
N VAL A 144 -17.63 -56.30 -24.23
CA VAL A 144 -18.24 -57.57 -23.77
C VAL A 144 -19.69 -57.61 -24.25
N GLU A 145 -20.01 -58.75 -24.88
CA GLU A 145 -21.29 -59.16 -25.48
C GLU A 145 -22.52 -59.08 -24.56
#